data_AF-A0A3C2BRW0-F1
#
_entry.id   AF-A0A3C2BRW0-F1
#
_cell.length_a   1.000
_cell.length_b   1.000
_cell.length_c   1.000
_cell.angle_alpha   90.00
_cell.angle_beta   90.00
_cell.angle_gamma   90.00
#
_symmetry.space_group_name_H-M   'P 1'
#
loop_
_entity.id
_entity.type
_entity.pdbx_description
1 polymer ?
#
loop_
_entity_poly.entity_id
_entity_poly.type
_entity_poly.pdbx_seq_one_letter_code
_entity_poly.pdbx_strand_id
1 'polypeptide(L)' 'EISPHALRLGAVNTVVIEDGRFIGHNTDFSGFAAALASGLPGARLDRVVQLGAGGAGSAVA' A
#
# COMPACT_ATOMS: atom_id res chain seq x y z
N GLU A 1 14.61 10.16 0.07
CA GLU A 1 13.48 10.38 1.01
C GLU A 1 12.53 9.20 0.92
N ILE A 2 11.78 8.89 1.98
CA ILE A 2 10.85 7.75 2.00
C ILE A 2 9.50 8.23 2.52
N SER A 3 8.44 7.96 1.75
CA SER A 3 7.08 8.29 2.15
C SER A 3 6.66 7.56 3.45
N PRO A 4 5.72 8.10 4.23
CA PRO A 4 5.27 7.45 5.47
C PRO A 4 4.73 6.03 5.27
N HIS A 5 4.06 5.75 4.14
CA HIS A 5 3.54 4.41 3.83
C HIS A 5 4.68 3.43 3.56
N ALA A 6 5.65 3.81 2.73
CA ALA A 6 6.82 2.97 2.46
C ALA A 6 7.66 2.73 3.71
N LEU A 7 7.77 3.73 4.60
CA LEU A 7 8.48 3.58 5.87
C LEU A 7 7.76 2.59 6.81
N ARG A 8 6.44 2.70 6.97
CA ARG A 8 5.65 1.78 7.79
C ARG A 8 5.71 0.34 7.29
N LEU A 9 5.71 0.16 5.97
CA LEU A 9 5.79 -1.16 5.34
C LEU A 9 7.22 -1.71 5.27
N GLY A 10 8.24 -0.88 5.48
CA GLY A 10 9.65 -1.27 5.34
C GLY A 10 10.03 -1.63 3.90
N ALA A 11 9.26 -1.20 2.90
CA ALA A 11 9.41 -1.61 1.50
C ALA A 11 9.08 -0.47 0.54
N VAL A 12 9.88 -0.34 -0.53
CA VAL A 12 9.69 0.60 -1.64
C VAL A 12 9.51 -0.19 -2.93
N ASN A 13 8.48 0.14 -3.72
CA ASN A 13 8.25 -0.43 -5.06
C ASN A 13 8.23 0.64 -6.16
N THR A 14 8.18 1.92 -5.80
CA THR A 14 8.04 3.06 -6.73
C THR A 14 8.99 4.16 -6.30
N VAL A 15 9.72 4.76 -7.24
CA VAL A 15 10.61 5.90 -6.98
C VAL A 15 10.23 7.06 -7.88
N VAL A 16 9.98 8.22 -7.28
CA VAL A 16 9.76 9.48 -7.98
C VAL A 16 11.04 10.30 -7.90
N ILE A 17 11.45 10.89 -9.02
CA ILE A 17 12.60 11.80 -9.10
C ILE A 17 12.06 13.22 -9.29
N GLU A 18 12.20 14.04 -8.26
CA GLU A 18 11.77 15.45 -8.23
C GLU A 18 12.92 16.32 -7.77
N ASP A 19 13.24 17.36 -8.54
CA ASP A 19 14.35 18.28 -8.26
C ASP A 19 15.70 17.57 -7.96
N GLY A 20 15.97 16.49 -8.68
CA GLY A 20 17.18 15.67 -8.51
C GLY A 20 17.18 14.79 -7.24
N ARG A 21 16.09 14.78 -6.46
CA ARG A 21 15.92 13.96 -5.27
C ARG A 21 15.15 12.69 -5.59
N PHE A 22 15.55 11.59 -4.97
CA PHE A 22 14.87 10.31 -5.08
C PHE A 22 13.92 10.12 -3.89
N ILE A 23 12.64 9.97 -4.18
CA ILE A 23 11.56 9.81 -3.20
C ILE A 23 10.95 8.42 -3.36
N GLY A 24 11.08 7.58 -2.34
CA GLY A 24 10.59 6.21 -2.32
C GLY A 24 9.14 6.11 -1.83
N HIS A 25 8.33 5.41 -2.61
CA HIS A 25 6.92 5.14 -2.35
C HIS A 25 6.64 3.64 -2.37
N ASN A 26 5.54 3.27 -1.73
CA ASN A 26 4.94 1.95 -1.86
C ASN A 26 3.51 2.13 -2.33
N THR A 27 3.23 1.70 -3.55
CA THR A 27 1.93 1.87 -4.21
C THR A 27 1.04 0.64 -4.08
N ASP A 28 1.54 -0.49 -3.58
CA ASP A 28 0.77 -1.73 -3.42
C ASP A 28 -0.39 -1.51 -2.44
N PHE A 29 -0.13 -0.84 -1.31
CA PHE A 29 -1.17 -0.48 -0.33
C PHE A 29 -2.26 0.41 -0.94
N SER A 30 -1.87 1.50 -1.60
CA SER A 30 -2.83 2.42 -2.22
C SER A 30 -3.61 1.77 -3.36
N GLY A 31 -2.95 0.92 -4.14
CA GLY A 31 -3.56 0.18 -5.24
C GLY A 31 -4.60 -0.82 -4.72
N PHE A 32 -4.27 -1.57 -3.67
CA PHE A 32 -5.22 -2.47 -3.01
C PHE A 32 -6.43 -1.73 -2.45
N ALA A 33 -6.22 -0.61 -1.74
CA ALA A 33 -7.31 0.19 -1.18
C ALA A 33 -8.26 0.72 -2.26
N ALA A 34 -7.71 1.23 -3.38
CA ALA A 34 -8.50 1.71 -4.52
C ALA A 34 -9.27 0.57 -5.21
N ALA A 35 -8.63 -0.60 -5.38
CA ALA A 35 -9.28 -1.78 -5.95
C ALA A 35 -10.40 -2.32 -5.05
N LEU A 36 -10.19 -2.35 -3.73
CA LEU A 36 -11.21 -2.75 -2.77
C LEU A 36 -12.44 -1.82 -2.82
N ALA A 37 -12.21 -0.50 -2.80
CA ALA A 37 -13.28 0.49 -2.83
C ALA A 37 -14.10 0.45 -4.13
N SER A 38 -13.43 0.25 -5.27
CA SER A 38 -14.08 0.21 -6.59
C SER A 38 -14.70 -1.14 -6.92
N GLY A 39 -14.09 -2.24 -6.49
CA GLY A 39 -14.53 -3.61 -6.77
C GLY A 39 -15.60 -4.13 -5.81
N LEU A 40 -15.66 -3.61 -4.59
CA LEU A 40 -16.60 -4.03 -3.55
C LEU A 40 -17.32 -2.82 -2.91
N PRO A 41 -18.04 -2.01 -3.69
CA PRO A 41 -18.72 -0.83 -3.16
C PRO A 41 -19.77 -1.23 -2.11
N GLY A 42 -19.73 -0.59 -0.95
CA GLY A 42 -20.68 -0.84 0.14
C GLY A 42 -20.47 -2.15 0.91
N ALA A 43 -19.36 -2.87 0.66
CA ALA A 43 -19.01 -4.03 1.46
C ALA A 43 -18.81 -3.64 2.93
N ARG A 44 -19.28 -4.51 3.84
CA ARG A 44 -19.03 -4.38 5.27
C ARG A 44 -17.58 -4.73 5.56
N LEU A 45 -16.81 -3.78 6.10
CA LEU A 45 -15.38 -3.91 6.38
C LEU A 45 -15.06 -3.97 7.88
N ASP A 46 -16.07 -4.05 8.73
CA ASP A 46 -15.94 -4.18 10.19
C ASP A 46 -15.32 -5.51 10.63
N ARG A 47 -15.36 -6.53 9.76
CA ARG A 47 -14.65 -7.80 9.96
C ARG A 47 -14.20 -8.38 8.62
N VAL A 48 -12.89 -8.54 8.46
CA VAL A 48 -12.25 -9.12 7.28
C VAL A 48 -11.33 -10.26 7.69
N VAL A 49 -11.10 -11.22 6.78
CA VAL A 49 -10.09 -12.26 6.94
C VAL A 49 -8.94 -11.96 5.98
N GLN A 50 -7.75 -11.80 6.53
CA GLN A 50 -6.52 -11.70 5.74
C GLN A 50 -5.81 -13.06 5.73
N LEU A 51 -5.53 -13.57 4.53
CA LEU A 51 -4.78 -14.81 4.34
C LEU A 51 -3.38 -14.48 3.85
N GLY A 52 -2.39 -14.73 4.70
CA GLY A 52 -0.97 -14.52 4.39
C GLY A 52 -0.35 -13.31 5.11
N ALA A 53 0.92 -13.48 5.48
CA ALA A 53 1.73 -12.49 6.22
C ALA A 53 3.07 -12.19 5.51
N GLY A 54 3.17 -12.51 4.22
CA GLY A 54 4.29 -12.07 3.38
C GLY A 54 4.15 -10.59 2.99
N GLY A 55 5.04 -10.07 2.15
CA GLY A 55 5.09 -8.64 1.80
C GLY A 55 3.75 -8.02 1.37
N ALA A 56 2.99 -8.71 0.51
CA ALA A 56 1.66 -8.24 0.09
C ALA A 56 0.62 -8.26 1.23
N GLY A 57 0.65 -9.30 2.09
CA GLY A 57 -0.24 -9.38 3.25
C GLY A 57 0.07 -8.27 4.25
N SER A 58 1.34 -8.07 4.59
CA SER A 58 1.76 -6.97 5.48
C SER A 58 1.49 -5.59 4.89
N ALA A 59 1.50 -5.47 3.55
CA ALA A 59 1.19 -4.21 2.88
C ALA A 59 -0.26 -3.75 3.05
N VAL A 60 -1.22 -4.67 3.27
CA VAL A 60 -2.66 -4.38 3.29
C VAL A 60 -3.33 -4.58 4.66
N ALA A 61 -2.54 -4.98 5.66
CA ALA A 61 -2.99 -5.19 7.04
C ALA A 61 -3.27 -3.89 7.80
#